data_AF-A0A3N6AP53-F1
#
_entry.id   AF-A0A3N6AP53-F1
#
_cell.length_a   1.000
_cell.length_b   1.000
_cell.length_c   1.000
_cell.angle_alpha   90.00
_cell.angle_beta   90.00
_cell.angle_gamma   90.00
#
_symmetry.space_group_name_H-M   'P 1'
#
loop_
_entity.id
_entity.type
_entity.pdbx_description
1 polymer ?
#
loop_
_entity_poly.entity_id
_entity_poly.type
_entity_poly.pdbx_seq_one_letter_code
_entity_poly.pdbx_strand_id
1 'polypeptide(L)'
;MTENANTISEGISMPSEKVAIDWKRIFFILLGLGLFFTFYLMNDLPDAVDPAGKHFPLPSQGRMAIGLFLMAAVWWIFEVMPIGATAIGIGLFQVIFSIRTSDQALKDFFDPSVWFIFGSVVMGLGFAHSGLTKRMAYKMLGVVGENTNFILLGTFLIVAGMTLLMAHTAVAAAMFPLLLAINSLYDDSGEPTRFGKGLFVGMAWTAGAGSIITFLGSARGVAGAGMFKKFTGGTEIGFFEFSYYNLPVGLLMVFLIWLIVIFIFKPEKSRIDGLRERVTGLAKDL
;
A
#
# COMPACT_ATOMS: atom_id res chain seq x y z
N MET A 1 16.65 47.19 15.42
CA MET A 1 18.04 47.33 15.90
C MET A 1 18.28 46.14 16.81
N THR A 2 18.63 44.97 16.28
CA THR A 2 19.99 44.47 15.95
C THR A 2 20.77 44.02 17.20
N GLU A 3 21.40 42.83 17.08
CA GLU A 3 22.20 42.08 18.07
C GLU A 3 21.37 41.38 19.18
N ASN A 4 21.36 40.05 19.31
CA ASN A 4 22.45 39.11 19.23
C ASN A 4 22.09 37.86 18.39
N ALA A 5 22.59 37.84 17.16
CA ALA A 5 22.90 36.62 16.43
C ALA A 5 24.38 36.34 16.66
N ASN A 6 24.70 35.33 17.47
CA ASN A 6 25.92 34.50 17.43
C ASN A 6 26.20 33.91 18.81
N THR A 7 25.88 32.61 18.93
CA THR A 7 26.40 31.56 19.84
C THR A 7 25.24 30.57 19.95
N ILE A 8 25.15 29.45 19.23
CA ILE A 8 26.13 28.40 18.97
C ILE A 8 25.74 27.75 17.62
N SER A 9 26.53 27.93 16.57
CA SER A 9 26.51 27.05 15.40
C SER A 9 27.89 26.44 15.26
N GLU A 10 28.21 25.50 16.15
CA GLU A 10 29.32 24.59 15.88
C GLU A 10 28.90 23.71 14.72
N GLY A 11 29.60 23.89 13.59
CA GLY A 11 29.41 23.12 12.38
C GLY A 11 29.64 21.65 12.65
N ILE A 12 28.55 20.90 12.81
CA ILE A 12 28.56 19.46 12.59
C ILE A 12 28.69 19.28 11.07
N SER A 13 29.92 19.22 10.57
CA SER A 13 30.15 18.65 9.25
C SER A 13 29.79 17.18 9.35
N MET A 14 28.60 16.82 8.89
CA MET A 14 28.26 15.43 8.60
C MET A 14 29.40 14.92 7.70
N PRO A 15 30.18 13.90 8.10
CA PRO A 15 31.16 13.32 7.19
C PRO A 15 30.39 12.91 5.94
N SER A 16 30.87 13.26 4.75
CA SER A 16 30.22 12.80 3.51
C SER A 16 30.15 11.30 3.60
N GLU A 17 28.95 10.76 3.82
CA GLU A 17 28.75 9.33 3.88
C GLU A 17 29.23 8.83 2.52
N LYS A 18 30.39 8.17 2.48
CA LYS A 18 30.83 7.52 1.25
C LYS A 18 29.72 6.54 0.94
N VAL A 19 28.87 6.89 -0.02
CA VAL A 19 27.74 6.04 -0.43
C VAL A 19 28.36 4.71 -0.79
N ALA A 20 28.26 3.76 0.13
CA ALA A 20 28.84 2.44 -0.06
C ALA A 20 28.16 1.88 -1.30
N ILE A 21 28.97 1.52 -2.30
CA ILE A 21 28.44 0.97 -3.55
C ILE A 21 27.69 -0.30 -3.20
N ASP A 22 26.36 -0.26 -3.35
CA ASP A 22 25.53 -1.44 -3.17
C ASP A 22 25.65 -2.34 -4.40
N TRP A 23 26.60 -3.26 -4.35
CA TRP A 23 26.88 -4.22 -5.40
C TRP A 23 25.69 -5.15 -5.70
N LYS A 24 24.85 -5.46 -4.71
CA LYS A 24 23.63 -6.27 -4.94
C LYS A 24 22.63 -5.48 -5.77
N ARG A 25 22.42 -4.21 -5.40
CA ARG A 25 21.56 -3.29 -6.14
C ARG A 25 22.01 -3.15 -7.59
N ILE A 26 23.31 -2.91 -7.81
CA ILE A 26 23.88 -2.80 -9.16
C ILE A 26 23.71 -4.10 -9.94
N PHE A 27 23.97 -5.25 -9.32
CA PHE A 27 23.81 -6.54 -9.96
C PHE A 27 22.39 -6.75 -10.51
N PHE A 28 21.35 -6.49 -9.71
CA PHE A 28 19.96 -6.67 -10.19
C PHE A 28 19.52 -5.61 -11.20
N ILE A 29 20.06 -4.38 -11.12
CA ILE A 29 19.86 -3.38 -12.17
C ILE A 29 20.42 -3.90 -13.49
N LEU A 30 21.68 -4.35 -13.48
CA LEU A 30 22.36 -4.91 -14.65
C LEU A 30 21.70 -6.21 -15.14
N LEU A 31 21.18 -7.05 -14.23
CA LEU A 31 20.44 -8.26 -14.59
C LEU A 31 19.17 -7.90 -15.37
N GLY A 32 18.39 -6.93 -14.88
CA GLY A 32 17.19 -6.47 -15.60
C GLY A 32 17.54 -5.92 -16.98
N LEU A 33 18.56 -5.06 -17.10
CA LEU A 33 19.03 -4.55 -18.39
C LEU A 33 19.53 -5.68 -19.30
N GLY A 34 20.30 -6.62 -18.74
CA GLY A 34 20.81 -7.78 -19.45
C GLY A 34 19.70 -8.64 -20.01
N LEU A 35 18.63 -8.88 -19.26
CA LEU A 35 17.44 -9.57 -19.74
C LEU A 35 16.77 -8.82 -20.89
N PHE A 36 16.57 -7.50 -20.77
CA PHE A 36 16.02 -6.70 -21.86
C PHE A 36 16.88 -6.80 -23.14
N PHE A 37 18.19 -6.56 -23.01
CA PHE A 37 19.09 -6.58 -24.16
C PHE A 37 19.27 -7.98 -24.76
N THR A 38 19.16 -9.03 -23.95
CA THR A 38 19.14 -10.40 -24.46
C THR A 38 17.97 -10.58 -25.42
N PHE A 39 16.74 -10.21 -25.01
CA PHE A 39 15.57 -10.31 -25.88
C PHE A 39 15.58 -9.30 -27.04
N TYR A 40 16.25 -8.16 -26.90
CA TYR A 40 16.46 -7.22 -28.00
C TYR A 40 17.33 -7.84 -29.10
N LEU A 41 18.47 -8.44 -28.72
CA LEU A 41 19.47 -9.01 -29.64
C LEU A 41 19.16 -10.44 -30.10
N MET A 42 18.28 -11.17 -29.40
CA MET A 42 17.92 -12.53 -29.76
C MET A 42 17.28 -12.59 -31.14
N ASN A 43 17.46 -13.69 -31.86
CA ASN A 43 16.74 -13.94 -33.12
C ASN A 43 15.27 -14.30 -32.86
N ASP A 44 14.54 -14.67 -33.91
CA ASP A 44 13.13 -15.03 -33.81
C ASP A 44 12.91 -16.17 -32.82
N LEU A 45 11.95 -15.96 -31.92
CA LEU A 45 11.46 -17.00 -31.03
C LEU A 45 10.49 -17.89 -31.80
N PRO A 46 10.38 -19.19 -31.44
CA PRO A 46 9.40 -20.07 -32.05
C PRO A 46 7.99 -19.52 -31.86
N ASP A 47 7.13 -19.75 -32.85
CA ASP A 47 5.74 -19.34 -32.83
C ASP A 47 5.02 -19.90 -31.60
N ALA A 48 4.12 -19.10 -31.02
CA ALA A 48 3.17 -19.61 -30.05
C ALA A 48 2.10 -20.42 -30.80
N VAL A 49 1.86 -21.66 -30.37
CA VAL A 49 0.84 -22.53 -30.95
C VAL A 49 -0.29 -22.70 -29.94
N ASP A 50 -1.51 -22.37 -30.32
CA ASP A 50 -2.67 -22.59 -29.45
C ASP A 50 -3.07 -24.08 -29.40
N PRO A 51 -3.95 -24.49 -28.46
CA PRO A 51 -4.44 -25.88 -28.39
C PRO A 51 -5.17 -26.37 -29.65
N ALA A 52 -5.56 -25.47 -30.56
CA ALA A 52 -6.19 -25.78 -31.84
C ALA A 52 -5.17 -25.86 -33.00
N GLY A 53 -3.86 -25.69 -32.73
CA GLY A 53 -2.78 -25.78 -33.72
C GLY A 53 -2.56 -24.48 -34.52
N LYS A 54 -3.17 -23.37 -34.12
CA LYS A 54 -2.96 -22.08 -34.80
C LYS A 54 -1.65 -21.44 -34.34
N HIS A 55 -0.83 -21.08 -35.32
CA HIS A 55 0.44 -20.40 -35.11
C HIS A 55 0.24 -18.88 -34.95
N PHE A 56 0.88 -18.32 -33.93
CA PHE A 56 0.94 -16.90 -33.65
C PHE A 56 2.42 -16.48 -33.67
N PRO A 57 2.91 -15.92 -34.80
CA PRO A 57 4.29 -15.47 -34.88
C PRO A 57 4.51 -14.31 -33.93
N LEU A 58 5.63 -14.32 -33.21
CA LEU A 58 5.97 -13.26 -32.27
C LEU A 58 6.79 -12.19 -32.99
N PRO A 59 6.22 -10.99 -33.26
CA PRO A 59 6.97 -9.93 -33.91
C PRO A 59 8.09 -9.41 -33.00
N SER A 60 9.08 -8.72 -33.59
CA SER A 60 10.22 -8.17 -32.85
C SER A 60 9.79 -7.28 -31.68
N GLN A 61 8.70 -6.51 -31.83
CA GLN A 61 8.11 -5.71 -30.76
C GLN A 61 7.59 -6.57 -29.60
N GLY A 62 6.94 -7.70 -29.89
CA GLY A 62 6.46 -8.64 -28.88
C GLY A 62 7.60 -9.26 -28.07
N ARG A 63 8.70 -9.64 -28.74
CA ARG A 63 9.91 -10.14 -28.10
C ARG A 63 10.55 -9.10 -27.17
N MET A 64 10.70 -7.86 -27.64
CA MET A 64 11.22 -6.76 -26.83
C MET A 64 10.30 -6.44 -25.64
N ALA A 65 8.98 -6.53 -25.81
CA ALA A 65 8.02 -6.35 -24.72
C ALA A 65 8.19 -7.41 -23.62
N ILE A 66 8.50 -8.67 -23.97
CA ILE A 66 8.83 -9.72 -22.98
C ILE A 66 10.12 -9.36 -22.22
N GLY A 67 11.17 -8.97 -22.93
CA GLY A 67 12.42 -8.53 -22.30
C GLY A 67 12.20 -7.36 -21.35
N LEU A 68 11.36 -6.41 -21.74
CA LEU A 68 11.04 -5.24 -20.93
C LEU A 68 10.21 -5.62 -19.70
N PHE A 69 9.27 -6.54 -19.85
CA PHE A 69 8.49 -7.09 -18.75
C PHE A 69 9.40 -7.79 -17.72
N LEU A 70 10.36 -8.60 -18.18
CA LEU A 70 11.32 -9.28 -17.29
C LEU A 70 12.24 -8.29 -16.58
N MET A 71 12.72 -7.25 -17.27
CA MET A 71 13.48 -6.17 -16.66
C MET A 71 12.68 -5.50 -15.53
N ALA A 72 11.43 -5.11 -15.80
CA ALA A 72 10.55 -4.49 -14.82
C ALA A 72 10.26 -5.43 -13.64
N ALA A 73 10.02 -6.72 -13.91
CA ALA A 73 9.77 -7.72 -12.89
C ALA A 73 10.97 -7.88 -11.95
N VAL A 74 12.19 -8.00 -12.48
CA VAL A 74 13.41 -8.04 -11.65
C VAL A 74 13.53 -6.77 -10.82
N TRP A 75 13.35 -5.60 -11.42
CA TRP A 75 13.51 -4.33 -10.69
C TRP A 75 12.46 -4.13 -9.58
N TRP A 76 11.22 -4.56 -9.80
CA TRP A 76 10.16 -4.47 -8.80
C TRP A 76 10.25 -5.54 -7.71
N ILE A 77 10.61 -6.79 -8.05
CA ILE A 77 10.73 -7.88 -7.06
C ILE A 77 11.89 -7.63 -6.10
N PHE A 78 13.02 -7.17 -6.62
CA PHE A 78 14.21 -6.90 -5.80
C PHE A 78 14.29 -5.44 -5.31
N GLU A 79 13.28 -4.62 -5.61
CA GLU A 79 13.15 -3.22 -5.20
C GLU A 79 14.42 -2.37 -5.42
N VAL A 80 15.21 -2.69 -6.46
CA VAL A 80 16.50 -2.04 -6.72
C VAL A 80 16.38 -0.62 -7.28
N MET A 81 15.19 -0.28 -7.76
CA MET A 81 14.82 1.05 -8.20
C MET A 81 13.46 1.44 -7.62
N PRO A 82 13.23 2.72 -7.29
CA PRO A 82 11.91 3.18 -6.87
C PRO A 82 10.84 2.77 -7.89
N ILE A 83 9.69 2.29 -7.42
CA ILE A 83 8.62 1.72 -8.27
C ILE A 83 8.23 2.68 -9.41
N GLY A 84 8.11 3.98 -9.12
CA GLY A 84 7.80 5.02 -10.11
C GLY A 84 8.92 5.27 -11.12
N ALA A 85 10.18 5.16 -10.71
CA ALA A 85 11.33 5.29 -11.63
C ALA A 85 11.34 4.11 -12.62
N THR A 86 11.09 2.89 -12.16
CA THR A 86 10.90 1.72 -13.03
C THR A 86 9.72 1.93 -13.98
N ALA A 87 8.58 2.44 -13.51
CA ALA A 87 7.41 2.70 -14.35
C ALA A 87 7.70 3.72 -15.48
N ILE A 88 8.40 4.82 -15.17
CA ILE A 88 8.86 5.78 -16.18
C ILE A 88 9.84 5.10 -17.15
N GLY A 89 10.77 4.30 -16.62
CA GLY A 89 11.71 3.51 -17.42
C GLY A 89 11.00 2.60 -18.42
N ILE A 90 9.92 1.94 -18.03
CA ILE A 90 9.08 1.11 -18.93
C ILE A 90 8.51 1.96 -20.07
N GLY A 91 7.99 3.16 -19.78
CA GLY A 91 7.48 4.08 -20.80
C GLY A 91 8.59 4.51 -21.77
N LEU A 92 9.74 4.93 -21.24
CA LEU A 92 10.87 5.38 -22.04
C LEU A 92 11.46 4.28 -22.93
N PHE A 93 11.64 3.07 -22.40
CA PHE A 93 12.15 1.94 -23.19
C PHE A 93 11.21 1.57 -24.33
N GLN A 94 9.88 1.63 -24.11
CA GLN A 94 8.93 1.39 -25.19
C GLN A 94 9.10 2.37 -26.36
N VAL A 95 9.38 3.65 -26.07
CA VAL A 95 9.57 4.69 -27.08
C VAL A 95 10.95 4.59 -27.73
N ILE A 96 12.02 4.51 -26.94
CA ILE A 96 13.41 4.48 -27.42
C ILE A 96 13.65 3.28 -28.33
N PHE A 97 13.13 2.11 -27.97
CA PHE A 97 13.30 0.88 -28.74
C PHE A 97 12.14 0.62 -29.71
N SER A 98 11.24 1.58 -29.90
CA SER A 98 10.10 1.49 -30.84
C SER A 98 9.24 0.22 -30.65
N ILE A 99 9.06 -0.20 -29.40
CA ILE A 99 8.15 -1.31 -29.03
C ILE A 99 6.70 -0.88 -29.30
N ARG A 100 6.37 0.37 -28.97
CA ARG A 100 5.10 1.05 -29.27
C ARG A 100 5.38 2.49 -29.68
N THR A 101 4.43 3.15 -30.32
CA THR A 101 4.56 4.58 -30.62
C THR A 101 4.57 5.41 -29.33
N SER A 102 5.16 6.61 -29.37
CA SER A 102 5.19 7.52 -28.22
C SER A 102 3.80 7.85 -27.70
N ASP A 103 2.85 8.09 -28.59
CA ASP A 103 1.44 8.30 -28.23
C ASP A 103 0.88 7.09 -27.47
N GLN A 104 1.05 5.89 -28.00
CA GLN A 104 0.54 4.68 -27.37
C GLN A 104 1.19 4.37 -26.01
N ALA A 105 2.52 4.54 -25.90
CA ALA A 105 3.26 4.21 -24.69
C ALA A 105 3.02 5.22 -23.56
N LEU A 106 2.92 6.52 -23.88
CA LEU A 106 2.76 7.57 -22.88
C LEU A 106 1.29 7.79 -22.47
N LYS A 107 0.33 7.47 -23.35
CA LYS A 107 -1.10 7.60 -23.05
C LYS A 107 -1.56 6.71 -21.89
N ASP A 108 -0.86 5.60 -21.63
CA ASP A 108 -1.16 4.72 -20.50
C ASP A 108 -0.97 5.42 -19.13
N PHE A 109 -0.11 6.45 -19.03
CA PHE A 109 0.01 7.29 -17.82
C PHE A 109 -1.19 8.21 -17.60
N PHE A 110 -2.01 8.41 -18.64
CA PHE A 110 -3.22 9.22 -18.59
C PHE A 110 -4.50 8.36 -18.53
N ASP A 111 -4.38 7.06 -18.27
CA ASP A 111 -5.54 6.20 -18.05
C ASP A 111 -6.40 6.75 -16.89
N PRO A 112 -7.74 6.82 -17.02
CA PRO A 112 -8.62 7.31 -15.96
C PRO A 112 -8.41 6.62 -14.61
N SER A 113 -8.01 5.33 -14.63
CA SER A 113 -7.69 4.53 -13.44
C SER A 113 -6.52 5.13 -12.66
N VAL A 114 -5.48 5.60 -13.36
CA VAL A 114 -4.29 6.22 -12.76
C VAL A 114 -4.67 7.55 -12.09
N TRP A 115 -5.43 8.39 -12.79
CA TRP A 115 -5.89 9.67 -12.25
C TRP A 115 -6.89 9.52 -11.11
N PHE A 116 -7.72 8.47 -11.13
CA PHE A 116 -8.57 8.12 -10.00
C PHE A 116 -7.74 7.77 -8.76
N ILE A 117 -6.71 6.93 -8.91
CA ILE A 117 -5.79 6.58 -7.81
C ILE A 117 -5.08 7.83 -7.28
N PHE A 118 -4.62 8.72 -8.17
CA PHE A 118 -4.02 9.99 -7.76
C PHE A 118 -5.01 10.84 -6.94
N GLY A 119 -6.24 11.01 -7.43
CA GLY A 119 -7.28 11.76 -6.73
C GLY A 119 -7.65 11.16 -5.37
N SER A 120 -7.75 9.83 -5.26
CA SER A 120 -8.05 9.15 -4.00
C SER A 120 -6.93 9.30 -2.98
N VAL A 121 -5.66 9.28 -3.41
CA VAL A 121 -4.51 9.54 -2.54
C VAL A 121 -4.51 10.97 -2.02
N VAL A 122 -4.73 11.97 -2.89
CA VAL A 122 -4.81 13.39 -2.50
C VAL A 122 -5.96 13.62 -1.52
N MET A 123 -7.13 13.02 -1.78
CA MET A 123 -8.26 13.07 -0.86
C MET A 123 -7.92 12.44 0.49
N GLY A 124 -7.28 11.27 0.49
CA GLY A 124 -6.84 10.56 1.69
C GLY A 124 -5.84 11.36 2.53
N LEU A 125 -4.90 12.07 1.89
CA LEU A 125 -3.99 13.02 2.55
C LEU A 125 -4.77 14.13 3.26
N GLY A 126 -5.78 14.71 2.59
CA GLY A 126 -6.66 15.71 3.20
C GLY A 126 -7.35 15.19 4.48
N PHE A 127 -7.91 13.98 4.43
CA PHE A 127 -8.51 13.34 5.61
C PHE A 127 -7.49 13.09 6.73
N ALA A 128 -6.27 12.66 6.39
CA ALA A 128 -5.21 12.43 7.38
C ALA A 128 -4.81 13.73 8.10
N HIS A 129 -4.73 14.85 7.38
CA HIS A 129 -4.41 16.16 7.96
C HIS A 129 -5.58 16.79 8.74
N SER A 130 -6.82 16.43 8.45
CA SER A 130 -8.02 16.99 9.12
C SER A 130 -8.16 16.62 10.60
N GLY A 131 -7.42 15.61 11.08
CA GLY A 131 -7.60 15.05 12.42
C GLY A 131 -8.86 14.22 12.63
N LEU A 132 -9.72 14.08 11.60
CA LEU A 132 -10.96 13.27 11.63
C LEU A 132 -10.68 11.84 12.09
N THR A 133 -9.60 11.25 11.57
CA THR A 133 -9.10 9.94 11.95
C THR A 133 -8.97 9.77 13.47
N LYS A 134 -8.29 10.70 14.14
CA LYS A 134 -8.07 10.62 15.59
C LYS A 134 -9.41 10.73 16.34
N ARG A 135 -10.30 11.62 15.89
CA ARG A 135 -11.64 11.80 16.47
C ARG A 135 -12.51 10.55 16.36
N MET A 136 -12.53 9.91 15.19
CA MET A 136 -13.26 8.65 14.99
C MET A 136 -12.72 7.56 15.89
N ALA A 137 -11.40 7.48 16.03
CA ALA A 137 -10.75 6.45 16.80
C ALA A 137 -10.98 6.58 18.32
N TYR A 138 -10.90 7.80 18.87
CA TYR A 138 -11.27 8.04 20.27
C TYR A 138 -12.77 7.82 20.55
N LYS A 139 -13.65 8.22 19.62
CA LYS A 139 -15.09 7.99 19.77
C LYS A 139 -15.44 6.51 19.89
N MET A 140 -14.79 5.64 19.11
CA MET A 140 -14.98 4.20 19.24
C MET A 140 -14.52 3.66 20.59
N LEU A 141 -13.37 4.10 21.09
CA LEU A 141 -12.88 3.63 22.39
C LEU A 141 -13.86 3.97 23.52
N GLY A 142 -14.59 5.08 23.42
CA GLY A 142 -15.71 5.38 24.32
C GLY A 142 -16.85 4.34 24.27
N VAL A 143 -17.18 3.85 23.06
CA VAL A 143 -18.28 2.91 22.81
C VAL A 143 -17.92 1.48 23.24
N VAL A 144 -16.70 1.03 22.92
CA VAL A 144 -16.29 -0.37 23.02
C VAL A 144 -15.99 -0.82 24.46
N GLY A 145 -15.70 0.14 25.35
CA GLY A 145 -15.48 -0.12 26.77
C GLY A 145 -14.09 -0.67 27.06
N GLU A 146 -13.98 -1.49 28.11
CA GLU A 146 -12.67 -1.88 28.69
C GLU A 146 -12.28 -3.33 28.37
N ASN A 147 -13.14 -4.11 27.71
CA ASN A 147 -12.84 -5.52 27.44
C ASN A 147 -11.87 -5.65 26.27
N THR A 148 -10.75 -6.35 26.49
CA THR A 148 -9.65 -6.45 25.53
C THR A 148 -10.04 -7.02 24.17
N ASN A 149 -10.92 -8.04 24.14
CA ASN A 149 -11.38 -8.65 22.87
C ASN A 149 -12.27 -7.69 22.06
N PHE A 150 -13.08 -6.90 22.76
CA PHE A 150 -13.92 -5.89 22.14
C PHE A 150 -13.08 -4.70 21.66
N ILE A 151 -12.03 -4.31 22.40
CA ILE A 151 -11.07 -3.27 21.97
C ILE A 151 -10.38 -3.68 20.66
N LEU A 152 -9.96 -4.95 20.53
CA LEU A 152 -9.43 -5.49 19.27
C LEU A 152 -10.47 -5.37 18.15
N LEU A 153 -11.71 -5.83 18.38
CA LEU A 153 -12.78 -5.76 17.39
C LEU A 153 -13.06 -4.32 16.95
N GLY A 154 -13.23 -3.41 17.91
CA GLY A 154 -13.50 -2.00 17.66
C GLY A 154 -12.39 -1.31 16.89
N THR A 155 -11.13 -1.62 17.24
CA THR A 155 -9.95 -1.16 16.51
C THR A 155 -10.00 -1.63 15.07
N PHE A 156 -10.27 -2.91 14.84
CA PHE A 156 -10.30 -3.47 13.49
C PHE A 156 -11.46 -2.90 12.67
N LEU A 157 -12.64 -2.73 13.26
CA LEU A 157 -13.77 -2.09 12.58
C LEU A 157 -13.49 -0.65 12.16
N ILE A 158 -12.79 0.14 12.98
CA ILE A 158 -12.36 1.49 12.56
C ILE A 158 -11.34 1.44 11.46
N VAL A 159 -10.30 0.61 11.61
CA VAL A 159 -9.24 0.48 10.60
C VAL A 159 -9.89 0.16 9.25
N ALA A 160 -10.78 -0.84 9.23
CA ALA A 160 -11.54 -1.20 8.04
C ALA A 160 -12.41 -0.03 7.53
N GLY A 161 -13.19 0.61 8.40
CA GLY A 161 -14.05 1.74 8.03
C GLY A 161 -13.28 2.93 7.45
N MET A 162 -12.10 3.23 7.99
CA MET A 162 -11.23 4.29 7.48
C MET A 162 -10.61 3.92 6.14
N THR A 163 -10.25 2.65 5.92
CA THR A 163 -9.70 2.20 4.63
C THR A 163 -10.70 2.32 3.48
N LEU A 164 -12.00 2.48 3.77
CA LEU A 164 -13.01 2.77 2.76
C LEU A 164 -12.84 4.17 2.15
N LEU A 165 -12.17 5.09 2.85
CA LEU A 165 -12.03 6.50 2.50
C LEU A 165 -10.61 6.90 2.12
N MET A 166 -9.59 6.18 2.62
CA MET A 166 -8.19 6.50 2.38
C MET A 166 -7.32 5.25 2.26
N ALA A 167 -6.10 5.40 1.74
CA ALA A 167 -5.16 4.31 1.56
C ALA A 167 -4.80 3.62 2.89
N HIS A 168 -4.68 2.29 2.86
CA HIS A 168 -4.36 1.47 4.03
C HIS A 168 -3.06 1.87 4.76
N THR A 169 -2.06 2.38 4.02
CA THR A 169 -0.82 2.91 4.61
C THR A 169 -1.05 4.18 5.43
N ALA A 170 -1.90 5.09 4.96
CA ALA A 170 -2.28 6.31 5.68
C ALA A 170 -3.09 5.97 6.94
N VAL A 171 -4.03 5.01 6.84
CA VAL A 171 -4.79 4.52 8.01
C VAL A 171 -3.85 3.94 9.06
N ALA A 172 -2.92 3.07 8.65
CA ALA A 172 -1.96 2.46 9.57
C ALA A 172 -1.11 3.51 10.28
N ALA A 173 -0.54 4.47 9.55
CA ALA A 173 0.26 5.56 10.12
C ALA A 173 -0.55 6.40 11.12
N ALA A 174 -1.83 6.67 10.84
CA ALA A 174 -2.66 7.49 11.71
C ALA A 174 -3.19 6.74 12.95
N MET A 175 -3.41 5.42 12.83
CA MET A 175 -3.84 4.57 13.95
C MET A 175 -2.68 4.17 14.86
N PHE A 176 -1.44 4.10 14.35
CA PHE A 176 -0.28 3.61 15.09
C PHE A 176 -0.06 4.31 16.46
N PRO A 177 -0.08 5.66 16.57
CA PRO A 177 0.10 6.33 17.85
C PRO A 177 -1.01 6.02 18.85
N LEU A 178 -2.25 5.84 18.37
CA LEU A 178 -3.37 5.46 19.23
C LEU A 178 -3.19 4.05 19.77
N LEU A 179 -2.78 3.09 18.93
CA LEU A 179 -2.55 1.72 19.37
C LEU A 179 -1.40 1.62 20.36
N LEU A 180 -0.38 2.47 20.22
CA LEU A 180 0.67 2.68 21.22
C LEU A 180 0.09 3.11 22.56
N ALA A 181 -0.80 4.11 22.56
CA ALA A 181 -1.45 4.60 23.79
C ALA A 181 -2.37 3.55 24.43
N ILE A 182 -3.10 2.76 23.64
CA ILE A 182 -3.90 1.64 24.15
C ILE A 182 -2.97 0.56 24.75
N ASN A 183 -1.87 0.25 24.07
CA ASN A 183 -0.93 -0.77 24.51
C ASN A 183 -0.21 -0.37 25.81
N SER A 184 0.19 0.89 25.97
CA SER A 184 0.80 1.35 27.24
C SER A 184 -0.17 1.20 28.41
N LEU A 185 -1.46 1.51 28.20
CA LEU A 185 -2.49 1.30 29.24
C LEU A 185 -2.70 -0.18 29.60
N TYR A 186 -2.45 -1.08 28.65
CA TYR A 186 -2.53 -2.50 28.88
C TYR A 186 -1.32 -3.01 29.68
N ASP A 187 -0.12 -2.57 29.32
CA ASP A 187 1.13 -2.90 29.98
C ASP A 187 2.20 -1.83 29.75
N ASP A 188 2.70 -1.24 30.85
CA ASP A 188 3.74 -0.20 30.85
C ASP A 188 5.16 -0.79 31.02
N SER A 189 5.29 -2.12 31.08
CA SER A 189 6.58 -2.80 31.28
C SER A 189 7.58 -2.60 30.13
N GLY A 190 7.10 -2.19 28.95
CA GLY A 190 7.89 -2.09 27.72
C GLY A 190 8.11 -3.42 27.01
N GLU A 191 7.64 -4.53 27.58
CA GLU A 191 7.81 -5.86 27.00
C GLU A 191 6.72 -6.21 25.97
N PRO A 192 7.03 -6.99 24.92
CA PRO A 192 6.04 -7.37 23.91
C PRO A 192 4.94 -8.31 24.46
N THR A 193 3.74 -7.77 24.71
CA THR A 193 2.56 -8.56 25.10
C THR A 193 1.88 -9.23 23.90
N ARG A 194 1.12 -10.31 24.15
CA ARG A 194 0.26 -10.96 23.15
C ARG A 194 -0.83 -10.01 22.69
N PHE A 195 -1.45 -9.27 23.61
CA PHE A 195 -2.42 -8.23 23.23
C PHE A 195 -1.80 -7.20 22.27
N GLY A 196 -0.63 -6.64 22.61
CA GLY A 196 0.06 -5.69 21.76
C GLY A 196 0.38 -6.26 20.37
N LYS A 197 0.94 -7.48 20.32
CA LYS A 197 1.16 -8.20 19.05
C LYS A 197 -0.13 -8.35 18.25
N GLY A 198 -1.22 -8.76 18.89
CA GLY A 198 -2.54 -8.89 18.26
C GLY A 198 -3.09 -7.57 17.76
N LEU A 199 -2.86 -6.48 18.49
CA LEU A 199 -3.30 -5.13 18.15
C LEU A 199 -2.60 -4.62 16.88
N PHE A 200 -1.27 -4.71 16.81
CA PHE A 200 -0.49 -4.22 15.66
C PHE A 200 -0.56 -5.15 14.44
N VAL A 201 -0.45 -6.47 14.63
CA VAL A 201 -0.59 -7.45 13.53
C VAL A 201 -2.02 -7.42 12.98
N GLY A 202 -3.01 -7.42 13.88
CA GLY A 202 -4.40 -7.34 13.49
C GLY A 202 -4.75 -6.05 12.78
N MET A 203 -4.18 -4.90 13.19
CA MET A 203 -4.32 -3.64 12.46
C MET A 203 -3.75 -3.75 11.04
N ALA A 204 -2.54 -4.29 10.86
CA ALA A 204 -1.93 -4.44 9.55
C ALA A 204 -2.77 -5.34 8.61
N TRP A 205 -3.24 -6.49 9.09
CA TRP A 205 -4.08 -7.39 8.30
C TRP A 205 -5.46 -6.80 8.00
N THR A 206 -6.07 -6.17 8.99
CA THR A 206 -7.38 -5.53 8.84
C THR A 206 -7.32 -4.35 7.87
N ALA A 207 -6.24 -3.56 7.89
CA ALA A 207 -6.07 -2.46 6.94
C ALA A 207 -6.03 -2.98 5.49
N GLY A 208 -5.37 -4.12 5.27
CA GLY A 208 -5.42 -4.83 3.99
C GLY A 208 -6.82 -5.32 3.63
N ALA A 209 -7.48 -6.02 4.54
CA ALA A 209 -8.81 -6.59 4.32
C ALA A 209 -9.90 -5.54 4.07
N GLY A 210 -9.94 -4.45 4.85
CA GLY A 210 -10.90 -3.37 4.65
C GLY A 210 -10.66 -2.63 3.33
N SER A 211 -9.41 -2.47 2.92
CA SER A 211 -9.06 -1.71 1.71
C SER A 211 -9.65 -2.28 0.43
N ILE A 212 -9.92 -3.60 0.37
CA ILE A 212 -10.45 -4.26 -0.82
C ILE A 212 -11.89 -3.83 -1.14
N ILE A 213 -12.60 -3.25 -0.16
CA ILE A 213 -14.03 -2.96 -0.28
C ILE A 213 -14.27 -1.85 -1.30
N THR A 214 -13.51 -0.76 -1.28
CA THR A 214 -13.74 0.38 -2.19
C THR A 214 -12.52 0.66 -3.06
N PHE A 215 -12.75 1.37 -4.16
CA PHE A 215 -11.68 1.90 -5.01
C PHE A 215 -10.80 2.95 -4.31
N LEU A 216 -11.29 3.61 -3.26
CA LEU A 216 -10.49 4.57 -2.50
C LEU A 216 -9.41 3.87 -1.65
N GLY A 217 -9.73 2.68 -1.12
CA GLY A 217 -8.79 1.86 -0.34
C GLY A 217 -7.86 1.01 -1.19
N SER A 218 -8.35 0.48 -2.32
CA SER A 218 -7.66 -0.50 -3.15
C SER A 218 -7.24 0.08 -4.51
N ALA A 219 -6.01 0.58 -4.61
CA ALA A 219 -5.40 0.95 -5.90
C ALA A 219 -5.36 -0.25 -6.87
N ARG A 220 -5.21 -1.47 -6.35
CA ARG A 220 -5.27 -2.72 -7.13
C ARG A 220 -6.66 -2.97 -7.71
N GLY A 221 -7.72 -2.63 -6.97
CA GLY A 221 -9.10 -2.74 -7.45
C GLY A 221 -9.37 -1.81 -8.62
N VAL A 222 -8.87 -0.57 -8.56
CA VAL A 222 -8.99 0.40 -9.65
C VAL A 222 -8.23 -0.05 -10.90
N ALA A 223 -6.97 -0.49 -10.73
CA ALA A 223 -6.19 -1.05 -11.83
C ALA A 223 -6.86 -2.30 -12.44
N GLY A 224 -7.41 -3.18 -11.59
CA GLY A 224 -8.17 -4.35 -11.99
C GLY A 224 -9.41 -4.00 -12.81
N ALA A 225 -10.18 -2.99 -12.39
CA ALA A 225 -11.35 -2.51 -13.13
C ALA A 225 -10.96 -1.94 -14.51
N GLY A 226 -9.85 -1.18 -14.59
CA GLY A 226 -9.31 -0.70 -15.86
C GLY A 226 -8.91 -1.83 -16.82
N MET A 227 -8.25 -2.88 -16.30
CA MET A 227 -7.94 -4.07 -17.09
C MET A 227 -9.19 -4.86 -17.49
N PHE A 228 -10.14 -5.01 -16.59
CA PHE A 228 -11.41 -5.71 -16.85
C PHE A 228 -12.18 -5.06 -18.00
N LYS A 229 -12.27 -3.73 -18.01
CA LYS A 229 -12.87 -2.97 -19.12
C LYS A 229 -12.19 -3.28 -20.45
N LYS A 230 -10.85 -3.36 -20.47
CA LYS A 230 -10.07 -3.69 -21.68
C LYS A 230 -10.34 -5.12 -22.16
N PHE A 231 -10.43 -6.10 -21.25
CA PHE A 231 -10.61 -7.52 -21.62
C PHE A 231 -12.04 -7.91 -22.00
N THR A 232 -13.04 -7.22 -21.47
CA THR A 232 -14.46 -7.52 -21.74
C THR A 232 -15.04 -6.79 -22.94
N GLY A 233 -14.24 -5.97 -23.63
CA GLY A 233 -14.72 -5.16 -24.75
C GLY A 233 -15.56 -3.95 -24.32
N GLY A 234 -15.39 -3.47 -23.09
CA GLY A 234 -15.98 -2.21 -22.61
C GLY A 234 -16.92 -2.32 -21.41
N THR A 235 -17.04 -3.48 -20.76
CA THR A 235 -17.83 -3.58 -19.51
C THR A 235 -17.13 -2.82 -18.39
N GLU A 236 -17.81 -1.80 -17.86
CA GLU A 236 -17.30 -0.99 -16.75
C GLU A 236 -17.90 -1.47 -15.43
N ILE A 237 -17.08 -1.50 -14.38
CA ILE A 237 -17.53 -1.74 -13.01
C ILE A 237 -17.52 -0.40 -12.28
N GLY A 238 -18.69 0.05 -11.87
CA GLY A 238 -18.84 1.31 -11.14
C GLY A 238 -18.27 1.24 -9.71
N PHE A 239 -18.00 2.40 -9.11
CA PHE A 239 -17.54 2.50 -7.72
C PHE A 239 -18.45 1.76 -6.72
N PHE A 240 -19.75 2.03 -6.78
CA PHE A 240 -20.73 1.44 -5.86
C PHE A 240 -20.98 -0.04 -6.15
N GLU A 241 -20.94 -0.43 -7.42
CA GLU A 241 -21.08 -1.83 -7.82
C GLU A 241 -19.91 -2.67 -7.30
N PHE A 242 -18.68 -2.20 -7.54
CA PHE A 242 -17.48 -2.82 -6.98
C PHE A 242 -17.59 -2.93 -5.45
N SER A 243 -18.03 -1.85 -4.80
CA SER A 243 -18.16 -1.81 -3.35
C SER A 243 -19.22 -2.75 -2.82
N TYR A 244 -20.35 -2.88 -3.52
CA TYR A 244 -21.43 -3.80 -3.15
C TYR A 244 -20.96 -5.25 -3.12
N TYR A 245 -20.21 -5.70 -4.13
CA TYR A 245 -19.71 -7.07 -4.18
C TYR A 245 -18.57 -7.33 -3.19
N ASN A 246 -17.69 -6.36 -2.96
CA ASN A 246 -16.53 -6.53 -2.08
C ASN A 246 -16.85 -6.29 -0.59
N LEU A 247 -17.91 -5.54 -0.27
CA LEU A 247 -18.32 -5.28 1.11
C LEU A 247 -18.51 -6.56 1.95
N PRO A 248 -19.31 -7.57 1.52
CA PRO A 248 -19.47 -8.79 2.31
C PRO A 248 -18.16 -9.56 2.47
N VAL A 249 -17.31 -9.57 1.44
CA VAL A 249 -16.01 -10.25 1.47
C VAL A 249 -15.07 -9.56 2.46
N GLY A 250 -14.94 -8.23 2.38
CA GLY A 250 -14.08 -7.45 3.27
C GLY A 250 -14.53 -7.54 4.72
N LEU A 251 -15.84 -7.42 5.00
CA LEU A 251 -16.35 -7.56 6.37
C LEU A 251 -16.13 -8.97 6.93
N LEU A 252 -16.35 -10.01 6.12
CA LEU A 252 -16.05 -11.38 6.50
C LEU A 252 -14.57 -11.56 6.81
N MET A 253 -13.67 -11.02 5.98
CA MET A 253 -12.23 -11.07 6.21
C MET A 253 -11.84 -10.37 7.51
N VAL A 254 -12.37 -9.18 7.79
CA VAL A 254 -12.12 -8.44 9.05
C VAL A 254 -12.58 -9.27 10.26
N PHE A 255 -13.76 -9.90 10.17
CA PHE A 255 -14.28 -10.76 11.22
C PHE A 255 -13.40 -12.01 11.42
N LEU A 256 -12.97 -12.66 10.35
CA LEU A 256 -12.06 -13.82 10.43
C LEU A 256 -10.69 -13.43 10.99
N ILE A 257 -10.15 -12.27 10.61
CA ILE A 257 -8.91 -11.73 11.18
C ILE A 257 -9.08 -11.51 12.68
N TRP A 258 -10.19 -10.92 13.11
CA TRP A 258 -10.49 -10.76 14.52
C TRP A 258 -10.49 -12.10 15.25
N LEU A 259 -11.17 -13.12 14.71
CA LEU A 259 -11.17 -14.48 15.28
C LEU A 259 -9.75 -15.06 15.36
N ILE A 260 -8.97 -14.99 14.28
CA ILE A 260 -7.60 -15.49 14.24
C ILE A 260 -6.74 -14.80 15.31
N VAL A 261 -6.87 -13.47 15.45
CA VAL A 261 -6.11 -12.70 16.44
C VAL A 261 -6.48 -13.09 17.86
N ILE A 262 -7.77 -13.22 18.21
CA ILE A 262 -8.15 -13.61 19.59
C ILE A 262 -7.72 -15.04 19.94
N PHE A 263 -7.60 -15.94 18.95
CA PHE A 263 -7.16 -17.32 19.17
C PHE A 263 -5.63 -17.44 19.27
N ILE A 264 -4.88 -16.83 18.35
CA ILE A 264 -3.41 -16.89 18.32
C ILE A 264 -2.81 -15.99 19.41
N PHE A 265 -3.27 -14.74 19.44
CA PHE A 265 -2.79 -13.69 20.34
C PHE A 265 -3.74 -13.47 21.52
N LYS A 266 -4.19 -14.57 22.15
CA LYS A 266 -5.08 -14.51 23.32
C LYS A 266 -4.56 -13.52 24.37
N PRO A 267 -5.32 -12.45 24.68
CA PRO A 267 -4.89 -11.46 25.65
C PRO A 267 -4.65 -12.07 27.03
N GLU A 268 -3.57 -11.64 27.68
CA GLU A 268 -3.22 -11.99 29.06
C GLU A 268 -4.22 -11.44 30.07
N LYS A 269 -4.71 -10.21 29.85
CA LYS A 269 -5.70 -9.52 30.68
C LYS A 269 -7.00 -9.39 29.89
N SER A 270 -8.11 -9.70 30.54
CA SER A 270 -9.45 -9.60 29.93
C SER A 270 -9.98 -8.16 29.86
N ARG A 271 -9.39 -7.24 30.63
CA ARG A 271 -9.80 -5.83 30.74
C ARG A 271 -8.61 -4.87 30.81
N ILE A 272 -8.85 -3.64 30.36
CA ILE A 272 -7.97 -2.47 30.53
C ILE A 272 -8.70 -1.44 31.39
N ASP A 273 -8.39 -1.41 32.68
CA ASP A 273 -9.04 -0.49 33.62
C ASP A 273 -8.61 0.97 33.34
N GLY A 274 -9.55 1.91 33.43
CA GLY A 274 -9.26 3.35 33.25
C GLY A 274 -9.06 3.80 31.80
N LEU A 275 -9.21 2.89 30.82
CA LEU A 275 -9.12 3.21 29.39
C LEU A 275 -10.09 4.34 29.01
N ARG A 276 -11.34 4.27 29.49
CA ARG A 276 -12.38 5.25 29.19
C ARG A 276 -12.02 6.65 29.69
N GLU A 277 -11.47 6.76 30.89
CA GLU A 277 -11.09 8.06 31.48
C GLU A 277 -9.91 8.68 30.73
N ARG A 278 -8.89 7.87 30.42
CA ARG A 278 -7.70 8.32 29.68
C ARG A 278 -8.05 8.75 28.24
N VAL A 279 -8.89 7.97 27.55
CA VAL A 279 -9.38 8.30 26.21
C VAL A 279 -10.22 9.57 26.21
N THR A 280 -11.08 9.76 27.22
CA THR A 280 -11.88 10.98 27.37
C THR A 280 -10.98 12.21 27.60
N GLY A 281 -9.86 12.04 28.31
CA GLY A 281 -8.82 13.06 28.46
C GLY A 281 -8.17 13.41 27.13
N LEU A 282 -7.63 12.42 26.41
CA LEU A 282 -6.97 12.62 25.11
C LEU A 282 -7.89 13.20 24.03
N ALA A 283 -9.20 12.93 24.10
CA ALA A 283 -10.18 13.49 23.20
C ALA A 283 -10.44 14.99 23.43
N LYS A 284 -10.16 15.51 24.63
CA LYS A 284 -10.28 16.94 24.96
C LYS A 284 -9.10 17.77 24.43
N ASP A 285 -7.98 17.14 24.13
CA ASP A 285 -6.76 17.78 23.64
C ASP A 285 -6.73 17.91 22.09
N LEU A 286 -7.86 17.66 21.40
CA LEU A 286 -8.06 17.68 19.94
C LEU A 286 -8.98 18.82 19.46
#